data_AF-A0A399PWV9-F1
#
_entry.id   AF-A0A399PWV9-F1
#
_cell.length_a   1.000
_cell.length_b   1.000
_cell.length_c   1.000
_cell.angle_alpha   90.00
_cell.angle_beta   90.00
_cell.angle_gamma   90.00
#
_symmetry.space_group_name_H-M   'P 1'
#
loop_
_entity.id
_entity.type
_entity.pdbx_description
1 polymer ?
#
loop_
_entity_poly.entity_id
_entity_poly.type
_entity_poly.pdbx_seq_one_letter_code
_entity_poly.pdbx_strand_id
1 'polypeptide(L)'
;MIVIKFDESAKPMSELGALVITCGADALMRAEQLDPFHYFGRHMQGDWGDLCLEDCKLNEDALINGDRLMSVYNINAEQKIWIITEADRSVTTILLPEEY
;
A
#
# COMPACT_ATOMS: atom_id res chain seq x y z
N MET A 1 10.72 -7.86 -8.70
CA MET A 1 9.45 -8.30 -8.09
C MET A 1 9.75 -9.34 -7.03
N ILE A 2 9.74 -8.93 -5.76
CA ILE A 2 9.86 -9.86 -4.64
C ILE A 2 8.43 -10.34 -4.34
N VAL A 3 8.15 -11.60 -4.62
CA VAL A 3 6.88 -12.23 -4.25
C VAL A 3 7.14 -13.10 -3.04
N ILE A 4 6.66 -12.70 -1.86
CA ILE A 4 6.69 -13.54 -0.67
C ILE A 4 5.58 -14.59 -0.84
N LYS A 5 5.98 -15.85 -1.08
CA LYS A 5 5.06 -16.99 -1.18
C LYS A 5 5.05 -17.77 0.13
N PHE A 6 3.86 -18.05 0.65
CA PHE A 6 3.65 -18.96 1.77
C PHE A 6 3.47 -20.42 1.29
N ASP A 7 3.86 -21.39 2.11
CA ASP A 7 3.90 -22.85 1.84
C ASP A 7 2.50 -23.49 1.67
N GLU A 8 2.40 -24.49 0.80
CA GLU A 8 1.16 -25.12 0.27
C GLU A 8 0.48 -26.13 1.22
N SER A 9 1.04 -26.40 2.40
CA SER A 9 0.46 -27.39 3.34
C SER A 9 -0.47 -26.82 4.42
N ALA A 10 -0.63 -25.50 4.48
CA ALA A 10 -1.67 -24.85 5.27
C ALA A 10 -2.85 -24.53 4.35
N LYS A 11 -4.07 -24.94 4.73
CA LYS A 11 -5.30 -24.43 4.11
C LYS A 11 -5.16 -22.90 4.01
N PRO A 12 -5.08 -22.31 2.81
CA PRO A 12 -4.65 -20.92 2.72
C PRO A 12 -5.68 -20.09 3.45
N MET A 13 -5.22 -19.37 4.47
CA MET A 13 -6.00 -18.35 5.17
C MET A 13 -6.10 -17.10 4.28
N SER A 14 -6.25 -17.29 2.97
CA SER A 14 -6.11 -16.25 1.95
C SER A 14 -7.46 -15.61 1.66
N GLU A 15 -7.94 -14.85 2.63
CA GLU A 15 -8.68 -13.62 2.34
C GLU A 15 -7.75 -12.38 2.45
N LEU A 16 -6.49 -12.58 2.81
CA LEU A 16 -5.48 -11.52 2.84
C LEU A 16 -4.87 -11.40 1.45
N GLY A 17 -5.11 -10.26 0.79
CA GLY A 17 -4.52 -9.93 -0.51
C GLY A 17 -2.99 -9.94 -0.52
N ALA A 18 -2.39 -9.89 -1.71
CA ALA A 18 -0.94 -9.85 -1.88
C ALA A 18 -0.39 -8.46 -1.57
N LEU A 19 0.69 -8.38 -0.78
CA LEU A 19 1.50 -7.15 -0.67
C LEU A 19 2.57 -7.16 -1.76
N VAL A 20 2.56 -6.14 -2.61
CA VAL A 20 3.52 -5.96 -3.72
C VAL A 20 4.27 -4.67 -3.51
N ILE A 21 5.57 -4.67 -3.81
CA ILE A 21 6.40 -3.47 -3.87
C ILE A 21 7.01 -3.40 -5.26
N THR A 22 6.80 -2.28 -5.95
CA THR A 22 7.41 -2.04 -7.27
C THR A 22 8.92 -1.90 -7.17
N CYS A 23 9.62 -2.03 -8.31
CA CYS A 23 11.08 -1.96 -8.31
C CYS A 23 11.60 -0.57 -7.90
N GLY A 24 10.93 0.51 -8.33
CA GLY A 24 11.29 1.87 -7.94
C GLY A 24 11.04 2.13 -6.46
N ALA A 25 9.90 1.69 -5.92
CA ALA A 25 9.62 1.82 -4.50
C ALA A 25 10.58 1.00 -3.62
N ASP A 26 10.91 -0.25 -3.98
CA ASP A 26 11.92 -1.05 -3.25
C ASP A 26 13.30 -0.37 -3.29
N ALA A 27 13.70 0.16 -4.44
CA ALA A 27 14.96 0.89 -4.57
C ALA A 27 15.00 2.14 -3.68
N LEU A 28 13.93 2.94 -3.68
CA LEU A 28 13.79 4.11 -2.80
C LEU A 28 13.85 3.70 -1.33
N MET A 29 13.07 2.70 -0.92
CA MET A 29 13.01 2.24 0.47
C MET A 29 14.38 1.74 0.96
N ARG A 30 15.14 1.05 0.13
CA ARG A 30 16.51 0.63 0.46
C ARG A 30 17.45 1.82 0.61
N ALA A 31 17.38 2.79 -0.30
CA ALA A 31 18.24 3.97 -0.28
C ALA A 31 18.01 4.82 0.97
N GLU A 32 16.74 5.03 1.33
CA GLU A 32 16.31 5.85 2.46
C GLU A 32 16.16 5.04 3.78
N GLN A 33 16.53 3.75 3.77
CA GLN A 33 16.44 2.84 4.93
C GLN A 33 15.04 2.78 5.57
N LEU A 34 14.01 2.80 4.72
CA LEU A 34 12.62 2.78 5.12
C LEU A 34 12.14 1.34 5.36
N ASP A 35 11.33 1.17 6.39
CA ASP A 35 10.60 -0.09 6.62
C ASP A 35 9.27 -0.07 5.85
N PRO A 36 9.07 -0.93 4.83
CA PRO A 36 7.81 -1.00 4.11
C PRO A 36 6.62 -1.33 5.01
N PHE A 37 6.84 -2.13 6.07
CA PHE A 37 5.77 -2.54 6.98
C PHE A 37 5.29 -1.42 7.88
N HIS A 38 6.13 -0.41 8.15
CA HIS A 38 5.71 0.80 8.84
C HIS A 38 4.58 1.50 8.06
N TYR A 39 4.79 1.74 6.76
CA TYR A 39 3.81 2.44 5.92
C TYR A 39 2.60 1.57 5.60
N PHE A 40 2.81 0.28 5.31
CA PHE A 40 1.71 -0.67 5.14
C PHE A 40 0.83 -0.76 6.39
N GLY A 41 1.44 -0.82 7.58
CA GLY A 41 0.73 -0.84 8.84
C GLY A 41 -0.10 0.42 9.08
N ARG A 42 0.39 1.60 8.67
CA ARG A 42 -0.37 2.86 8.70
C ARG A 42 -1.59 2.79 7.78
N HIS A 43 -1.41 2.36 6.53
CA HIS A 43 -2.49 2.20 5.55
C HIS A 43 -3.59 1.25 6.08
N MET A 44 -3.21 0.12 6.67
CA MET A 44 -4.15 -0.84 7.25
C MET A 44 -4.93 -0.31 8.46
N GLN A 45 -4.40 0.70 9.15
CA GLN A 45 -5.05 1.35 10.30
C GLN A 45 -5.90 2.56 9.90
N GLY A 46 -6.02 2.85 8.61
CA GLY A 46 -6.75 4.02 8.14
C GLY A 46 -5.99 5.35 8.28
N ASP A 47 -4.68 5.28 8.55
CA ASP A 47 -3.81 6.45 8.44
C ASP A 47 -3.45 6.64 6.97
N TRP A 48 -4.20 7.50 6.29
CA TRP A 48 -4.07 7.74 4.85
C TRP A 48 -2.87 8.62 4.47
N GLY A 49 -2.12 9.12 5.46
CA GLY A 49 -0.95 9.96 5.28
C GLY A 49 -1.31 11.36 4.76
N ASP A 50 -0.58 11.80 3.74
CA ASP A 50 -0.58 13.15 3.19
C ASP A 50 -1.69 13.39 2.15
N LEU A 51 -2.85 12.75 2.32
CA LEU A 51 -4.05 13.03 1.52
C LEU A 51 -4.80 14.27 2.04
N CYS A 52 -5.53 14.94 1.14
CA CYS A 52 -6.47 15.98 1.57
C CYS A 52 -7.70 15.38 2.26
N LEU A 53 -8.50 16.22 2.91
CA LEU A 53 -9.70 15.77 3.63
C LEU A 53 -10.72 15.10 2.69
N GLU A 54 -10.85 15.60 1.46
CA GLU A 54 -11.74 15.03 0.46
C GLU A 54 -11.30 13.62 0.06
N ASP A 55 -10.01 13.39 -0.17
CA ASP A 55 -9.48 12.07 -0.55
C ASP A 55 -9.50 11.09 0.64
N CYS A 56 -9.26 11.56 1.85
CA CYS A 56 -9.46 10.76 3.07
C CYS A 56 -10.92 10.29 3.18
N LYS A 57 -11.88 11.16 2.85
CA LYS A 57 -13.30 10.80 2.86
C LYS A 57 -13.65 9.79 1.77
N LEU A 58 -13.03 9.89 0.58
CA LEU A 58 -13.18 8.87 -0.45
C LEU A 58 -12.73 7.48 0.03
N ASN A 59 -11.64 7.39 0.81
CA ASN A 59 -11.25 6.12 1.43
C ASN A 59 -12.29 5.64 2.46
N GLU A 60 -12.84 6.52 3.29
CA GLU A 60 -13.88 6.15 4.25
C GLU A 60 -15.14 5.60 3.55
N ASP A 61 -15.57 6.25 2.48
CA ASP A 61 -16.70 5.79 1.67
C ASP A 61 -16.36 4.46 0.95
N ALA A 62 -15.13 4.31 0.48
CA ALA A 62 -14.63 3.10 -0.17
C ALA A 62 -14.55 1.88 0.76
N LEU A 63 -14.36 2.09 2.07
CA LEU A 63 -14.46 1.01 3.07
C LEU A 63 -15.87 0.42 3.15
N ILE A 64 -16.91 1.21 2.84
CA ILE A 64 -18.31 0.78 2.85
C ILE A 64 -18.71 0.23 1.48
N ASN A 65 -18.33 0.92 0.41
CA ASN A 65 -18.81 0.64 -0.94
C ASN A 65 -17.95 -0.36 -1.72
N GLY A 66 -16.78 -0.71 -1.19
CA GLY A 66 -15.87 -1.68 -1.81
C GLY A 66 -14.99 -1.10 -2.92
N ASP A 67 -14.84 0.22 -3.01
CA ASP A 67 -13.92 0.86 -3.94
C ASP A 67 -12.46 0.72 -3.47
N ARG A 68 -11.49 1.00 -4.34
CA ARG A 68 -10.06 0.96 -3.97
C ARG A 68 -9.72 1.94 -2.85
N LEU A 69 -8.68 1.63 -2.08
CA LEU A 69 -8.13 2.50 -1.05
C LEU A 69 -6.78 3.05 -1.50
N MET A 70 -6.45 4.25 -1.06
CA MET A 70 -5.18 4.90 -1.38
C MET A 70 -4.57 5.58 -0.16
N SER A 71 -3.25 5.57 -0.04
CA SER A 71 -2.52 6.40 0.91
C SER A 71 -1.30 6.99 0.24
N VAL A 72 -0.90 8.16 0.72
CA VAL A 72 0.27 8.88 0.24
C VAL A 72 1.15 9.17 1.44
N TYR A 73 2.44 8.85 1.35
CA TYR A 73 3.40 9.20 2.39
C TYR A 73 4.58 9.92 1.77
N ASN A 74 4.77 11.18 2.15
CA ASN A 74 5.94 11.96 1.82
C ASN A 74 7.14 11.42 2.59
N ILE A 75 8.18 11.03 1.87
CA ILE A 75 9.45 10.60 2.45
C ILE A 75 10.33 11.82 2.71
N ASN A 76 10.37 12.73 1.73
CA ASN A 76 11.02 14.04 1.83
C ASN A 76 10.32 15.03 0.90
N ALA A 77 10.94 16.19 0.65
CA ALA A 77 10.36 17.25 -0.18
C ALA A 77 10.11 16.85 -1.65
N GLU A 78 10.84 15.86 -2.16
CA GLU A 78 10.82 15.46 -3.57
C GLU A 78 10.23 14.07 -3.78
N GLN A 79 10.28 13.21 -2.76
CA GLN A 79 9.92 11.79 -2.87
C GLN A 79 8.74 11.45 -1.98
N LYS A 80 7.83 10.65 -2.54
CA LYS A 80 6.70 10.06 -1.84
C LYS A 80 6.45 8.65 -2.34
N ILE A 81 5.83 7.85 -1.51
CA ILE A 81 5.29 6.55 -1.88
C ILE A 81 3.78 6.58 -1.83
N TRP A 82 3.15 5.81 -2.70
CA TRP A 82 1.74 5.49 -2.67
C TRP A 82 1.55 4.08 -2.15
N ILE A 83 0.47 3.86 -1.41
CA ILE A 83 -0.02 2.52 -1.07
C ILE A 83 -1.46 2.42 -1.57
N ILE A 84 -1.72 1.49 -2.48
CA ILE A 84 -3.04 1.30 -3.09
C ILE A 84 -3.50 -0.11 -2.80
N THR A 85 -4.70 -0.25 -2.24
CA THR A 85 -5.38 -1.55 -2.12
C THR A 85 -6.52 -1.59 -3.13
N GLU A 86 -6.52 -2.58 -4.01
CA GLU A 86 -7.54 -2.74 -5.05
C GLU A 86 -8.95 -2.93 -4.48
N ALA A 87 -9.98 -2.64 -5.30
CA ALA A 87 -11.39 -2.71 -4.90
C ALA A 87 -11.79 -4.08 -4.33
N ASP A 88 -11.32 -5.15 -4.98
CA ASP A 88 -11.54 -6.53 -4.54
C ASP A 88 -10.62 -6.97 -3.37
N ARG A 89 -9.80 -6.05 -2.84
CA ARG A 89 -8.81 -6.26 -1.77
C ARG A 89 -7.80 -7.36 -2.08
N SER A 90 -7.67 -7.77 -3.34
CA SER A 90 -6.81 -8.89 -3.74
C SER A 90 -5.33 -8.53 -3.70
N VAL A 91 -4.99 -7.24 -3.86
CA VAL A 91 -3.62 -6.74 -3.89
C VAL A 91 -3.53 -5.38 -3.19
N THR A 92 -2.51 -5.23 -2.35
CA THR A 92 -2.02 -3.95 -1.86
C THR A 92 -0.64 -3.71 -2.46
N THR A 93 -0.48 -2.62 -3.21
CA THR A 93 0.79 -2.27 -3.86
C THR A 93 1.39 -1.03 -3.22
N ILE A 94 2.66 -1.10 -2.87
CA ILE A 94 3.50 0.05 -2.55
C ILE A 94 4.29 0.44 -3.81
N LEU A 95 4.13 1.68 -4.25
CA LEU A 95 4.68 2.16 -5.51
C LEU A 95 5.07 3.64 -5.47
N LEU A 96 5.91 4.06 -6.41
CA LEU A 96 6.12 5.49 -6.67
C LEU A 96 4.96 6.06 -7.50
N PRO A 97 4.66 7.37 -7.38
CA PRO A 97 3.64 8.01 -8.21
C PRO A 97 3.84 7.81 -9.72
N GLU A 98 5.09 7.75 -10.17
CA GLU A 98 5.46 7.60 -11.60
C GLU A 98 5.31 6.15 -12.11
N GLU A 99 5.08 5.19 -11.22
CA GLU A 99 4.89 3.78 -11.55
C GLU A 99 3.40 3.39 -11.63
N TYR A 100 2.50 4.35 -11.40
CA TYR A 100 1.05 4.21 -11.54
C TYR A 100 0.57 4.79 -12.87
#